data_AF-A0A2E2M355-F1
#
_entry.id   AF-A0A2E2M355-F1
#
_cell.length_a   1.000
_cell.length_b   1.000
_cell.length_c   1.000
_cell.angle_alpha   90.00
_cell.angle_beta   90.00
_cell.angle_gamma   90.00
#
_symmetry.space_group_name_H-M   'P 1'
#
loop_
_entity.id
_entity.type
_entity.pdbx_description
1 polymer ?
#
loop_
_entity_poly.entity_id
_entity_poly.type
_entity_poly.pdbx_seq_one_letter_code
_entity_poly.pdbx_strand_id
1 'polypeptide(L)'
;MMTTILLMACITFFTRYLFLHRALPFKVGPKMQQFLSFSAPAVLTAIWVPIVFINDEGINLNWQNPYLSAAIVAIVVAYKTHNIYLTTLAGMGLFLILN
;
A
#
# COMPACT_ATOMS: atom_id res chain seq x y z
N MET A 1 -1.92 -8.80 -30.30
CA MET A 1 -1.53 -9.39 -29.00
C MET A 1 -0.01 -9.46 -28.82
N MET A 2 0.75 -10.05 -29.75
CA MET A 2 2.21 -10.14 -29.58
C MET A 2 2.92 -8.77 -29.61
N THR A 3 2.44 -7.85 -30.44
CA THR A 3 2.99 -6.48 -30.58
C THR A 3 2.82 -5.65 -29.31
N THR A 4 1.68 -5.75 -28.62
CA THR A 4 1.41 -4.99 -27.38
C THR A 4 2.27 -5.48 -26.22
N ILE A 5 2.52 -6.79 -26.14
CA ILE A 5 3.40 -7.39 -25.13
C ILE A 5 4.84 -6.91 -25.37
N LEU A 6 5.31 -6.93 -26.62
CA LEU A 6 6.65 -6.47 -26.97
C LEU A 6 6.82 -4.97 -26.71
N LEU A 7 5.80 -4.16 -27.00
CA LEU A 7 5.81 -2.73 -26.72
C LEU A 7 5.83 -2.44 -25.20
N MET A 8 4.97 -3.09 -24.42
CA MET A 8 4.94 -2.99 -22.95
C MET A 8 6.25 -3.49 -22.32
N ALA A 9 6.81 -4.58 -22.85
CA ALA A 9 8.10 -5.11 -22.42
C ALA A 9 9.22 -4.09 -22.68
N CYS A 10 9.28 -3.50 -23.87
CA CYS A 10 10.24 -2.44 -24.20
C CYS A 10 10.09 -1.22 -23.28
N ILE A 11 8.87 -0.73 -23.04
CA ILE A 11 8.63 0.42 -22.16
C ILE A 11 9.06 0.11 -20.73
N THR A 12 8.66 -1.05 -20.19
CA THR A 12 8.99 -1.47 -18.82
C THR A 12 10.50 -1.68 -18.67
N PHE A 13 11.14 -2.34 -19.65
CA PHE A 13 12.59 -2.47 -19.69
C PHE A 13 13.24 -1.10 -19.76
N PHE A 14 12.79 -0.19 -20.63
CA PHE A 14 13.38 1.13 -20.76
C PHE A 14 13.26 1.93 -19.47
N THR A 15 12.07 2.02 -18.86
CA THR A 15 11.88 2.66 -17.55
C THR A 15 12.78 2.02 -16.50
N ARG A 16 12.76 0.69 -16.34
CA ARG A 16 13.53 0.05 -15.27
C ARG A 16 15.04 0.13 -15.52
N TYR A 17 15.49 0.00 -16.76
CA TYR A 17 16.90 0.01 -17.16
C TYR A 17 17.49 1.42 -17.17
N LEU A 18 16.70 2.46 -17.51
CA LEU A 18 17.08 3.86 -17.35
C LEU A 18 17.34 4.19 -15.87
N PHE A 19 16.53 3.66 -14.96
CA PHE A 19 16.72 3.80 -13.52
C PHE A 19 17.80 2.85 -12.93
N LEU A 20 18.06 1.71 -13.56
CA LEU A 20 19.01 0.68 -13.11
C LEU A 20 20.42 0.85 -13.71
N HIS A 21 20.57 1.61 -14.80
CA HIS A 21 21.89 1.97 -15.33
C HIS A 21 22.65 2.78 -14.27
N ARG A 22 23.74 2.17 -13.80
CA ARG A 22 24.44 2.40 -12.53
C ARG A 22 24.94 3.83 -12.25
N ALA A 23 24.88 4.78 -13.18
CA ALA A 23 25.50 6.10 -12.97
C ALA A 23 25.05 7.16 -13.99
N LEU A 24 23.76 7.50 -14.05
CA LEU A 24 23.47 8.90 -14.37
C LEU A 24 23.92 9.69 -13.13
N PRO A 25 24.89 10.62 -13.20
CA PRO A 25 25.37 11.41 -12.06
C PRO A 25 24.30 12.38 -11.52
N PHE A 26 23.02 12.07 -11.69
CA PHE A 26 21.97 12.55 -10.82
C PHE A 26 22.14 11.86 -9.47
N LYS A 27 23.00 12.43 -8.63
CA LYS A 27 22.79 12.33 -7.18
C LYS A 27 21.40 12.87 -6.94
N VAL A 28 20.42 11.98 -6.85
CA VAL A 28 19.08 12.31 -6.35
C VAL A 28 19.37 12.97 -5.01
N GLY A 29 19.27 14.30 -4.95
CA GLY A 29 19.68 15.04 -3.76
C GLY A 29 19.00 14.44 -2.54
N PRO A 30 19.59 14.48 -1.34
CA PRO A 30 19.05 13.80 -0.15
C PRO A 30 17.55 14.07 0.05
N LYS A 31 17.07 15.26 -0.33
CA LYS A 31 15.65 15.61 -0.36
C LYS A 31 14.83 14.77 -1.33
N MET A 32 15.25 14.60 -2.58
CA MET A 32 14.48 13.84 -3.57
C MET A 32 14.52 12.34 -3.28
N GLN A 33 15.62 11.81 -2.74
CA GLN A 33 15.66 10.42 -2.27
C GLN A 33 14.70 10.21 -1.09
N GLN A 34 14.61 11.18 -0.18
CA GLN A 34 13.64 11.16 0.92
C GLN A 34 12.19 11.24 0.40
N PHE A 35 11.89 12.07 -0.60
CA PHE A 35 10.56 12.09 -1.25
C PHE A 35 10.20 10.75 -1.90
N LEU A 36 11.14 10.11 -2.61
CA LEU A 36 10.90 8.77 -3.16
C LEU A 36 10.73 7.71 -2.06
N SER A 37 11.42 7.85 -0.93
CA SER A 37 11.25 6.94 0.21
C SER A 37 9.86 7.05 0.84
N PHE A 38 9.23 8.23 0.81
CA PHE A 38 7.84 8.42 1.22
C PHE A 38 6.81 7.86 0.24
N SER A 39 7.20 7.54 -1.01
CA SER A 39 6.29 6.93 -1.98
C SER A 39 5.80 5.57 -1.53
N ALA A 40 6.67 4.71 -0.97
CA ALA A 40 6.28 3.39 -0.50
C ALA A 40 5.17 3.42 0.58
N PRO A 41 5.33 4.14 1.71
CA PRO A 41 4.27 4.25 2.70
C PRO A 41 3.03 5.00 2.18
N ALA A 42 3.19 6.01 1.32
CA ALA A 42 2.05 6.71 0.71
C ALA A 42 1.22 5.81 -0.20
N VAL A 43 1.87 5.00 -1.03
CA VAL A 43 1.20 4.00 -1.89
C VAL A 43 0.49 2.97 -1.04
N LEU A 44 1.13 2.48 0.04
CA LEU A 44 0.48 1.55 0.96
C LEU A 44 -0.80 2.15 1.53
N THR A 45 -0.76 3.42 1.95
CA THR A 45 -1.94 4.14 2.46
C THR A 45 -3.02 4.34 1.41
N ALA A 46 -2.64 4.67 0.18
CA ALA A 46 -3.58 4.84 -0.91
C ALA A 46 -4.28 3.53 -1.30
N ILE A 47 -3.66 2.36 -1.04
CA ILE A 47 -4.26 1.05 -1.29
C ILE A 47 -5.23 0.67 -0.16
N TRP A 48 -4.81 0.71 1.11
CA TRP A 48 -5.63 0.15 2.19
C TRP A 48 -6.79 1.07 2.61
N VAL A 49 -6.64 2.40 2.54
CA VAL A 49 -7.68 3.36 2.94
C VAL A 49 -8.99 3.13 2.18
N PRO A 50 -9.03 3.08 0.82
CA PRO A 50 -10.28 2.85 0.12
C PRO A 50 -10.87 1.47 0.42
N ILE A 51 -10.04 0.43 0.64
CA ILE A 51 -10.50 -0.92 1.00
C ILE A 51 -11.30 -0.90 2.30
N VAL A 52 -10.91 -0.07 3.27
CA VAL A 52 -11.59 0.03 4.56
C VAL A 52 -12.82 0.95 4.51
N PHE A 53 -12.75 2.05 3.75
CA PHE A 53 -13.78 3.10 3.77
C PHE A 53 -14.84 2.99 2.67
N ILE A 54 -14.51 2.39 1.52
CA ILE A 54 -15.39 2.29 0.35
C ILE A 54 -15.89 0.85 0.25
N ASN A 55 -17.20 0.65 0.41
CA ASN A 55 -17.87 -0.63 0.18
C ASN A 55 -18.86 -0.45 -0.98
N ASP A 56 -19.40 -1.54 -1.55
CA ASP A 56 -20.16 -1.59 -2.81
C ASP A 56 -21.22 -0.47 -3.02
N GLU A 57 -21.79 0.10 -1.96
CA GLU A 57 -22.84 1.14 -2.02
C GLU A 57 -22.35 2.57 -1.70
N GLY A 58 -21.06 2.80 -1.45
CA GLY A 58 -20.47 4.12 -1.18
C GLY A 58 -19.60 4.20 0.08
N ILE A 59 -19.42 5.41 0.62
CA ILE A 59 -18.69 5.64 1.87
C ILE A 59 -19.53 5.11 3.03
N ASN A 60 -19.23 3.87 3.44
CA ASN A 60 -19.96 3.18 4.49
C ASN A 60 -19.32 3.47 5.84
N LEU A 61 -19.58 4.68 6.35
CA LEU A 61 -19.18 5.11 7.70
C LEU A 61 -20.17 4.61 8.77
N ASN A 62 -20.70 3.40 8.61
CA ASN A 62 -21.58 2.81 9.60
C ASN A 62 -20.76 1.97 10.59
N TRP A 63 -20.99 2.14 11.89
CA TRP A 63 -20.28 1.42 12.95
C TRP A 63 -20.51 -0.11 12.92
N GLN A 64 -21.50 -0.57 12.17
CA GLN A 64 -21.75 -1.99 11.90
C GLN A 64 -20.87 -2.58 10.80
N ASN A 65 -20.04 -1.79 10.13
CA ASN A 65 -19.15 -2.32 9.10
C ASN A 65 -17.93 -3.02 9.73
N PRO A 66 -17.77 -4.34 9.55
CA PRO A 66 -16.67 -5.09 10.15
C PRO A 66 -15.28 -4.63 9.69
N TYR A 67 -15.16 -4.01 8.52
CA TYR A 67 -13.90 -3.48 8.01
C TYR A 67 -13.42 -2.26 8.81
N LEU A 68 -14.33 -1.37 9.23
CA LEU A 68 -13.98 -0.14 9.95
C LEU A 68 -13.49 -0.45 11.37
N SER A 69 -14.21 -1.32 12.08
CA SER A 69 -13.85 -1.73 13.44
C SER A 69 -12.57 -2.57 13.45
N ALA A 70 -12.39 -3.50 12.50
CA ALA A 70 -11.16 -4.27 12.36
C ALA A 70 -9.95 -3.37 12.08
N ALA A 71 -10.09 -2.35 11.22
CA ALA A 71 -9.02 -1.40 10.93
C ALA A 71 -8.62 -0.57 12.15
N ILE A 72 -9.59 -0.06 12.93
CA ILE A 72 -9.31 0.71 14.15
C ILE A 72 -8.56 -0.15 15.16
N VAL A 73 -9.00 -1.39 15.39
CA VAL A 73 -8.30 -2.26 16.34
C VAL A 73 -6.93 -2.67 15.81
N ALA A 74 -6.78 -2.93 14.51
CA ALA A 74 -5.47 -3.18 13.91
C ALA A 74 -4.52 -1.99 14.13
N ILE A 75 -4.98 -0.74 13.97
CA ILE A 75 -4.17 0.45 14.25
C ILE A 75 -3.77 0.52 15.73
N VAL A 76 -4.71 0.26 16.65
CA VAL A 76 -4.44 0.28 18.10
C VAL A 76 -3.43 -0.80 18.50
N VAL A 77 -3.58 -2.02 17.96
CA VAL A 77 -2.66 -3.14 18.22
C VAL A 77 -1.30 -2.88 17.58
N ALA A 78 -1.24 -2.33 16.37
CA ALA A 78 0.01 -1.93 15.72
C ALA A 78 0.80 -0.94 16.57
N TYR A 79 0.10 0.10 17.07
CA TYR A 79 0.70 1.13 17.91
C TYR A 79 1.24 0.57 19.23
N LYS A 80 0.49 -0.33 19.88
CA LYS A 80 0.87 -0.88 21.18
C LYS A 80 1.95 -1.96 21.09
N THR A 81 1.93 -2.76 20.03
CA THR A 81 2.69 -4.02 19.97
C THR A 81 3.95 -3.92 19.12
N HIS A 82 4.04 -2.94 18.20
CA HIS A 82 5.15 -2.77 17.25
C HIS A 82 5.51 -4.07 16.47
N ASN A 83 4.62 -5.06 16.48
CA ASN A 83 4.83 -6.39 15.92
C ASN A 83 3.78 -6.63 14.83
N ILE A 84 4.27 -6.78 13.60
CA ILE A 84 3.45 -6.98 12.40
C ILE A 84 2.58 -8.24 12.57
N TYR A 85 3.14 -9.34 13.11
CA TYR A 85 2.43 -10.61 13.25
C TYR A 85 1.20 -10.50 14.15
N LEU A 86 1.35 -9.86 15.32
CA LEU A 86 0.24 -9.68 16.27
C LEU A 86 -0.83 -8.72 15.74
N THR A 87 -0.42 -7.70 14.99
CA THR A 87 -1.33 -6.77 14.33
C THR A 87 -2.19 -7.48 13.29
N THR A 88 -1.56 -8.30 12.43
CA THR A 88 -2.26 -9.08 11.41
C THR A 88 -3.20 -10.11 12.04
N LEU A 89 -2.76 -10.83 13.07
CA LEU A 89 -3.58 -11.83 13.75
C LEU A 89 -4.81 -11.21 14.44
N ALA A 90 -4.62 -10.06 15.10
CA ALA A 90 -5.71 -9.34 15.75
C ALA A 90 -6.72 -8.78 14.74
N GLY A 91 -6.25 -8.19 13.64
CA GLY A 91 -7.10 -7.69 12.55
C GLY A 91 -7.91 -8.80 11.88
N MET A 92 -7.25 -9.92 11.53
CA MET A 92 -7.92 -11.09 10.95
C MET A 92 -8.91 -11.72 11.92
N GLY A 93 -8.55 -11.84 13.20
CA GLY A 93 -9.42 -12.40 14.24
C GLY A 93 -10.70 -11.59 14.43
N LEU A 94 -10.59 -10.25 14.46
CA LEU A 94 -11.76 -9.37 14.59
C LEU A 94 -12.65 -9.38 13.36
N PHE A 95 -12.05 -9.42 12.16
CA PHE A 95 -12.82 -9.56 10.93
C PHE A 95 -13.66 -10.86 10.94
N LEU A 96 -13.06 -11.98 11.36
CA LEU A 96 -13.73 -13.27 11.47
C LEU A 96 -14.83 -13.34 12.53
N ILE A 97 -14.73 -12.58 13.61
CA ILE A 97 -15.75 -12.55 14.68
C ILE A 97 -16.94 -11.70 14.27
N LEU A 98 -16.71 -10.68 13.44
CA LEU A 98 -17.71 -9.67 13.11
C LEU A 98 -18.41 -9.89 11.76
N ASN A 99 -17.90 -10.79 10.93
CA ASN A 99 -18.49 -11.23 9.65
C ASN A 99 -19.03 -12.68 9.75
#